data_AF-A0A0F9G658-F1
#
_entry.id   AF-A0A0F9G658-F1
#
_cell.length_a   1.000
_cell.length_b   1.000
_cell.length_c   1.000
_cell.angle_alpha   90.00
_cell.angle_beta   90.00
_cell.angle_gamma   90.00
#
_symmetry.space_group_name_H-M   'P 1'
#
loop_
_entity.id
_entity.type
_entity.pdbx_description
1 polymer ?
#
loop_
_entity_poly.entity_id
_entity_poly.type
_entity_poly.pdbx_seq_one_letter_code
_entity_poly.pdbx_strand_id
1 'polypeptide(L)'
;MSEVLWKPIPGFEVRYSASTDGQIKSEARVIKKITGPAKLKEKLRKSVLGDDGYYRIVLRKDNKSHGFLLHRLILSAIDITIFYLHLFKIFKSIFNFSNDEFTHS
;
A
#
# COMPACT_ATOMS: atom_id res chain seq x y z
N MET A 1 -3.98 5.88 20.55
CA MET A 1 -3.90 4.64 19.76
C MET A 1 -4.57 4.92 18.42
N SER A 2 -3.81 5.03 17.33
CA SER A 2 -4.40 5.21 16.00
C SER A 2 -4.88 3.87 15.47
N GLU A 3 -6.18 3.75 15.18
CA GLU A 3 -6.73 2.55 14.55
C GLU A 3 -6.20 2.40 13.12
N VAL A 4 -5.72 1.20 12.78
CA VAL A 4 -5.30 0.87 11.41
C VAL A 4 -6.55 0.54 10.60
N LEU A 5 -6.90 1.41 9.67
CA LEU A 5 -8.04 1.21 8.77
C LEU A 5 -7.58 0.50 7.51
N TRP A 6 -8.34 -0.51 7.09
CA TRP A 6 -8.11 -1.24 5.84
C TRP A 6 -9.16 -0.82 4.81
N LYS A 7 -8.73 -0.36 3.64
CA LYS A 7 -9.59 0.01 2.51
C LYS A 7 -9.30 -0.88 1.29
N PRO A 8 -10.33 -1.30 0.54
CA PRO A 8 -10.13 -2.06 -0.69
C PRO A 8 -9.36 -1.23 -1.73
N ILE A 9 -8.48 -1.89 -2.49
CA ILE A 9 -7.70 -1.22 -3.54
C ILE A 9 -8.54 -1.14 -4.83
N PRO A 10 -8.74 0.05 -5.42
CA PRO A 10 -9.48 0.20 -6.67
C PRO A 10 -8.89 -0.66 -7.81
N GLY A 11 -9.77 -1.33 -8.55
CA GLY A 11 -9.42 -2.31 -9.56
C GLY A 11 -9.03 -3.70 -9.01
N PHE A 12 -8.97 -3.86 -7.68
CA PHE A 12 -8.55 -5.05 -6.96
C PHE A 12 -9.43 -5.37 -5.73
N GLU A 13 -10.63 -4.80 -5.67
CA GLU A 13 -11.47 -4.65 -4.48
C GLU A 13 -11.78 -5.97 -3.76
N VAL A 14 -11.96 -7.06 -4.52
CA VAL A 14 -12.31 -8.39 -3.99
C VAL A 14 -11.07 -9.16 -3.50
N ARG A 15 -9.87 -8.72 -3.87
CA ARG A 15 -8.63 -9.50 -3.69
C ARG A 15 -7.66 -8.86 -2.72
N TYR A 16 -7.61 -7.54 -2.64
CA TYR A 16 -6.58 -6.82 -1.89
C TYR A 16 -7.11 -5.55 -1.24
N SER A 17 -6.60 -5.29 -0.04
CA SER A 17 -6.83 -4.06 0.71
C SER A 17 -5.51 -3.44 1.15
N ALA A 18 -5.49 -2.12 1.22
CA ALA A 18 -4.39 -1.32 1.75
C ALA A 18 -4.76 -0.76 3.13
N SER A 19 -3.78 -0.67 4.00
CA SER A 19 -3.93 -0.08 5.33
C SER A 19 -3.35 1.31 5.44
N THR A 20 -3.87 2.09 6.39
CA THR A 20 -3.38 3.44 6.71
C THR A 20 -1.92 3.48 7.20
N ASP A 21 -1.36 2.35 7.62
CA ASP A 21 0.03 2.22 8.08
C ASP A 21 1.03 1.83 6.97
N GLY A 22 0.58 1.72 5.71
CA GLY A 22 1.49 1.44 4.61
C GLY A 22 1.51 -0.02 4.12
N GLN A 23 0.67 -0.90 4.66
CA GLN A 23 0.68 -2.32 4.33
C GLN A 23 -0.40 -2.71 3.31
N ILE A 24 -0.20 -3.88 2.68
CA ILE A 24 -1.17 -4.47 1.77
C ILE A 24 -1.43 -5.90 2.19
N LYS A 25 -2.70 -6.28 2.26
CA LYS A 25 -3.13 -7.65 2.54
C LYS A 25 -3.92 -8.20 1.36
N SER A 26 -3.84 -9.52 1.17
CA SER A 26 -4.81 -10.24 0.38
C SER A 26 -5.99 -10.65 1.24
N GLU A 27 -7.19 -10.44 0.73
CA GLU A 27 -8.43 -10.82 1.39
C GLU A 27 -8.68 -12.33 1.33
N ALA A 28 -9.35 -12.86 2.35
CA ALA A 28 -9.79 -14.25 2.37
C ALA A 28 -10.84 -14.48 1.27
N ARG A 29 -10.68 -15.56 0.51
CA ARG A 29 -11.60 -15.90 -0.57
C ARG A 29 -11.60 -17.39 -0.86
N VAL A 30 -12.70 -17.87 -1.44
CA VAL A 30 -12.79 -19.23 -1.97
C VAL A 30 -12.40 -19.20 -3.44
N ILE A 31 -11.43 -20.04 -3.84
CA ILE A 31 -11.05 -20.23 -5.24
C ILE A 31 -11.44 -21.62 -5.72
N LYS A 32 -11.83 -21.74 -6.98
CA LYS A 32 -12.01 -23.04 -7.62
C LYS A 32 -10.64 -23.60 -8.01
N LYS A 33 -10.31 -24.81 -7.56
CA LYS A 33 -9.17 -25.59 -8.07
C LYS A 33 -9.68 -26.84 -8.77
N ILE A 34 -8.81 -27.47 -9.56
CA ILE A 34 -9.06 -28.76 -10.21
C ILE A 34 -9.46 -29.83 -9.18
N THR A 35 -8.84 -29.80 -7.99
CA THR A 35 -9.09 -30.74 -6.89
C THR A 35 -10.30 -30.38 -6.01
N GLY A 36 -11.03 -29.31 -6.31
CA GLY A 36 -12.15 -28.80 -5.50
C GLY A 36 -11.96 -27.37 -4.98
N PRO A 37 -12.99 -26.76 -4.34
CA PRO A 37 -12.90 -25.41 -3.83
C PRO A 37 -11.89 -25.31 -2.67
N ALA A 38 -11.01 -24.32 -2.72
CA ALA A 38 -10.02 -24.06 -1.68
C ALA A 38 -10.24 -22.69 -1.03
N LYS A 39 -10.24 -22.65 0.30
CA LYS A 39 -10.26 -21.40 1.07
C LYS A 39 -8.84 -20.84 1.18
N LEU A 40 -8.63 -19.64 0.63
CA LEU A 40 -7.42 -18.86 0.85
C LEU A 40 -7.63 -17.98 2.08
N LYS A 41 -6.69 -18.04 3.01
CA LYS A 41 -6.66 -17.17 4.19
C LYS A 41 -6.12 -15.79 3.82
N GLU A 42 -6.46 -14.80 4.64
CA GLU A 42 -5.83 -13.49 4.57
C GLU A 42 -4.32 -13.59 4.74
N LYS A 43 -3.58 -12.73 4.04
CA LYS A 43 -2.11 -12.73 4.11
C LYS A 43 -1.54 -11.36 3.80
N LEU A 44 -0.64 -10.89 4.65
CA LEU A 44 0.17 -9.70 4.37
C LEU A 44 1.10 -9.96 3.18
N ARG A 45 1.13 -9.01 2.26
CA ARG A 45 1.92 -9.07 1.04
C ARG A 45 3.25 -8.37 1.30
N LYS A 46 4.34 -9.09 1.02
CA LYS A 46 5.69 -8.52 1.12
C LYS A 46 5.92 -7.56 -0.04
N SER A 47 6.34 -6.35 0.26
CA SER A 47 6.94 -5.42 -0.69
C SER A 47 8.44 -5.71 -0.82
N VAL A 48 9.02 -5.29 -1.94
CA VAL A 48 10.45 -5.40 -2.22
C VAL A 48 10.98 -4.00 -2.46
N LEU A 49 12.11 -3.65 -1.85
CA LEU A 49 12.80 -2.40 -2.12
C LEU A 49 13.51 -2.51 -3.47
N GLY A 50 13.22 -1.60 -4.40
CA GLY A 50 13.94 -1.49 -5.67
C GLY A 50 15.26 -0.74 -5.54
N ASP A 51 16.11 -0.87 -6.55
CA ASP A 51 17.39 -0.16 -6.63
C ASP A 51 17.23 1.37 -6.71
N ASP A 52 16.03 1.84 -7.06
CA ASP A 52 15.62 3.25 -7.08
C ASP A 52 15.16 3.76 -5.71
N GLY A 53 15.24 2.94 -4.66
CA GLY A 53 14.82 3.29 -3.30
C GLY A 53 13.31 3.23 -3.06
N TYR A 54 12.52 2.80 -4.05
CA TYR A 54 11.06 2.71 -3.91
C TYR A 54 10.59 1.28 -3.64
N TYR A 55 9.69 1.13 -2.68
CA TYR A 55 9.01 -0.14 -2.44
C TYR A 55 8.06 -0.48 -3.58
N ARG A 56 8.16 -1.72 -4.06
CA ARG A 56 7.35 -2.29 -5.14
C ARG A 56 6.60 -3.51 -4.62
N ILE A 57 5.42 -3.75 -5.20
CA ILE A 57 4.59 -4.90 -4.87
C ILE A 57 3.96 -5.47 -6.13
N VAL A 58 3.83 -6.80 -6.17
CA VAL A 58 3.17 -7.50 -7.27
C VAL A 58 1.81 -8.01 -6.83
N LEU A 59 0.77 -7.50 -7.49
CA LEU A 59 -0.61 -7.96 -7.34
C LEU A 59 -1.02 -8.82 -8.54
N ARG A 60 -1.92 -9.78 -8.31
CA ARG A 60 -2.40 -10.69 -9.37
C ARG A 60 -3.90 -10.54 -9.61
N LYS A 61 -4.25 -10.23 -10.85
CA LYS A 61 -5.63 -10.15 -11.34
C LYS A 61 -5.70 -10.86 -12.69
N ASP A 62 -6.75 -11.65 -12.90
CA ASP A 62 -7.03 -12.32 -14.18
C ASP A 62 -5.84 -13.12 -14.73
N ASN A 63 -5.20 -13.90 -13.85
CA ASN A 63 -4.01 -14.71 -14.11
C ASN A 63 -2.75 -13.93 -14.52
N LYS A 64 -2.82 -12.60 -14.58
CA LYS A 64 -1.70 -11.69 -14.86
C LYS A 64 -1.14 -11.11 -13.57
N SER A 65 0.16 -10.83 -13.59
CA SER A 65 0.88 -10.19 -12.50
C SER A 65 1.17 -8.75 -12.90
N HIS A 66 0.84 -7.81 -12.01
CA HIS A 66 1.05 -6.38 -12.23
C HIS A 66 1.94 -5.85 -11.11
N GLY A 67 3.07 -5.25 -11.50
CA GLY A 67 3.98 -4.56 -10.57
C GLY A 67 3.51 -3.13 -10.33
N PHE A 68 3.41 -2.74 -9.07
CA PHE A 68 3.02 -1.40 -8.66
C PHE A 68 4.04 -0.82 -7.68
N LEU A 69 4.16 0.51 -7.69
CA LEU A 69 4.80 1.25 -6.62
C LEU A 69 3.88 1.22 -5.39
N LEU A 70 4.42 0.81 -4.25
CA LEU A 70 3.65 0.62 -3.02
C LEU A 70 2.93 1.91 -2.61
N HIS A 71 3.65 3.03 -2.62
CA HIS A 71 3.10 4.34 -2.25
C HIS A 71 1.94 4.78 -3.15
N ARG A 72 2.05 4.60 -4.48
CA ARG A 72 0.98 4.96 -5.42
C ARG A 72 -0.27 4.11 -5.21
N LEU A 73 -0.07 2.83 -4.93
CA LEU A 73 -1.16 1.90 -4.72
C LEU A 73 -1.94 2.22 -3.44
N ILE A 74 -1.24 2.60 -2.38
CA ILE A 74 -1.85 3.01 -1.11
C ILE A 74 -2.60 4.33 -1.28
N LEU A 75 -2.01 5.29 -1.98
CA LEU A 75 -2.67 6.55 -2.36
C LEU A 75 -3.91 6.35 -3.22
N SER A 76 -3.96 5.29 -4.04
CA SER A 76 -5.16 4.98 -4.82
C SER A 76 -6.30 4.44 -3.95
N ALA A 77 -5.98 3.79 -2.83
CA ALA A 77 -6.96 3.15 -1.96
C ALA A 77 -7.40 4.04 -0.78
N ILE A 78 -6.54 4.96 -0.35
CA ILE A 78 -6.73 5.79 0.83
C ILE A 78 -6.67 7.25 0.40
N ASP A 79 -7.63 8.05 0.88
CA ASP A 79 -7.73 9.47 0.57
C ASP A 79 -6.39 10.19 0.79
N ILE A 80 -5.99 10.91 -0.25
CA ILE A 80 -4.68 11.54 -0.48
C ILE A 80 -4.21 12.40 0.72
N THR A 81 -5.14 13.01 1.45
CA THR A 81 -4.87 13.95 2.55
C THR A 81 -4.08 13.33 3.70
N ILE A 82 -4.30 12.05 4.02
CA ILE A 82 -3.68 11.38 5.16
C ILE A 82 -2.24 10.95 4.83
N PHE A 83 -1.98 10.59 3.58
CA PHE A 83 -0.67 10.10 3.16
C PHE A 83 0.32 11.23 2.88
N TYR A 84 -0.11 12.40 2.39
CA TYR A 84 0.77 13.58 2.25
C TYR A 84 1.38 14.00 3.59
N LEU A 85 0.64 13.88 4.70
CA LEU A 85 1.16 14.13 6.04
C LEU A 85 2.23 13.10 6.46
N HIS A 86 2.10 11.85 6.00
CA HIS A 86 3.08 10.80 6.29
C HIS A 86 4.34 10.95 5.42
N LEU A 87 4.16 11.22 4.12
CA LEU A 87 5.25 11.52 3.19
C LEU A 87 6.00 12.78 3.63
N PHE A 88 5.30 13.83 4.07
CA PHE A 88 5.93 15.04 4.62
C PHE A 88 6.72 14.76 5.90
N LYS A 89 6.24 13.88 6.79
CA LYS A 89 6.98 13.47 8.00
C LYS A 89 8.24 12.68 7.65
N ILE A 90 8.15 11.73 6.70
CA ILE A 90 9.31 10.96 6.22
C ILE A 90 10.30 11.90 5.53
N PHE A 91 9.82 12.81 4.69
CA PHE A 91 10.64 13.78 3.99
C PHE A 91 11.34 14.73 4.97
N LYS A 92 10.63 15.24 5.99
CA LYS A 92 11.20 16.07 7.06
C LYS A 92 12.24 15.31 7.90
N SER A 93 12.04 14.02 8.12
CA SER A 93 12.99 13.16 8.84
C SER A 93 14.26 12.86 8.05
N ILE A 94 14.18 12.75 6.73
CA ILE A 94 15.33 12.46 5.86
C ILE A 94 16.12 13.74 5.55
N PHE A 95 15.42 14.87 5.36
CA PHE A 95 16.04 16.13 4.98
C PHE A 95 16.35 17.09 6.15
N ASN A 96 16.00 16.74 7.39
CA ASN A 96 16.25 17.55 8.59
C ASN A 96 15.93 19.05 8.38
N PHE A 97 14.79 19.33 7.72
CA PHE A 97 14.39 20.69 7.41
C PHE A 97 14.06 21.42 8.73
N SER A 98 14.95 22.32 9.16
CA SER A 98 14.64 23.29 10.21
C SER A 98 13.55 24.23 9.70
N ASN A 99 12.66 24.68 10.58
CA ASN A 99 11.58 25.58 10.21
C ASN A 99 12.06 27.02 9.90
N ASP A 100 13.37 27.25 9.78
CA ASP A 100 13.97 28.58 9.92
C ASP A 100 14.20 29.31 8.58
N GLU A 101 13.92 28.68 7.42
CA GLU A 101 14.23 29.29 6.11
C GLU A 101 13.00 29.78 5.30
N PHE A 102 11.81 29.81 5.90
CA PHE A 102 10.61 30.36 5.24
C PHE A 102 10.08 31.64 5.92
N THR A 103 10.94 32.38 6.61
CA THR A 103 10.67 33.77 7.03
C THR A 103 11.75 34.70 6.50
N HIS A 104 11.84 34.85 5.18
CA HIS A 104 12.35 36.09 4.61
C HIS A 104 11.37 36.58 3.54
N SER A 105 10.59 37.56 4.00
CA SER A 105 9.91 38.62 3.25
C SER A 105 10.79 39.25 2.17
#